data_AF-A0A7Y7TVA5-F1
#
_entry.id   AF-A0A7Y7TVA5-F1
#
_cell.length_a   1.000
_cell.length_b   1.000
_cell.length_c   1.000
_cell.angle_alpha   90.00
_cell.angle_beta   90.00
_cell.angle_gamma   90.00
#
_symmetry.space_group_name_H-M   'P 1'
#
loop_
_entity.id
_entity.type
_entity.pdbx_description
1 polymer ?
#
loop_
_entity_poly.entity_id
_entity_poly.type
_entity_poly.pdbx_seq_one_letter_code
_entity_poly.pdbx_strand_id
1 'polypeptide(L)'
;MSVLGMLIIIGFCTLLLGLFILMMAKGYYHFEYLKRLYPDNLNEYENIFETYKNKFNNQYAQLIIFPTFQRFRNKEKDEKIKLLGDRISLFCRLIYMDLIIIIVTVLTLIFLFGV
;
A
#
# COMPACT_ATOMS: atom_id res chain seq x y z
N MET A 1 -12.63 17.74 26.47
CA MET A 1 -12.52 17.78 25.00
C MET A 1 -13.87 18.18 24.42
N SER A 2 -13.91 19.10 23.46
CA SER A 2 -15.16 19.42 22.74
C SER A 2 -15.55 18.25 21.83
N VAL A 3 -16.85 18.10 21.55
CA VAL A 3 -17.38 17.08 20.61
C VAL A 3 -16.68 17.19 19.25
N LEU A 4 -16.40 18.41 18.80
CA LEU A 4 -15.67 18.70 17.56
C LEU A 4 -14.24 18.12 17.58
N GLY A 5 -13.50 18.28 18.69
CA GLY A 5 -12.15 17.73 18.82
C GLY A 5 -12.14 16.19 18.80
N MET A 6 -13.14 15.56 19.40
CA MET A 6 -13.28 14.10 19.39
C MET A 6 -13.57 13.56 17.98
N LEU A 7 -14.43 14.23 17.22
CA LEU A 7 -14.71 13.87 15.81
C LEU A 7 -13.47 14.00 14.91
N ILE A 8 -12.67 15.06 15.11
CA ILE A 8 -11.41 15.25 14.39
C ILE A 8 -10.43 14.09 14.67
N ILE A 9 -10.27 13.71 15.94
CA ILE A 9 -9.38 12.60 16.32
C ILE A 9 -9.86 11.28 15.71
N ILE A 10 -11.16 10.98 15.80
CA ILE A 10 -11.74 9.75 15.23
C ILE A 10 -11.56 9.72 13.70
N GLY A 11 -11.80 10.84 13.02
CA GLY A 11 -11.60 10.95 11.58
C GLY A 11 -10.13 10.73 11.19
N PHE A 12 -9.21 11.34 11.93
CA PHE A 12 -7.77 11.15 11.71
C PHE A 12 -7.32 9.70 11.95
N CYS A 13 -7.76 9.06 13.03
CA CYS A 13 -7.47 7.65 13.30
C CYS A 13 -8.04 6.74 12.20
N THR A 14 -9.21 7.07 11.67
CA THR A 14 -9.85 6.32 10.57
C THR A 14 -9.06 6.44 9.27
N LEU A 15 -8.53 7.63 8.96
CA LEU A 15 -7.62 7.83 7.82
C LEU A 15 -6.35 6.99 7.95
N LEU A 16 -5.70 7.02 9.12
CA LEU A 16 -4.49 6.22 9.37
C LEU A 16 -4.76 4.71 9.25
N LEU A 17 -5.90 4.25 9.76
CA LEU A 17 -6.30 2.84 9.65
C LEU A 17 -6.64 2.46 8.19
N GLY A 18 -7.27 3.37 7.44
CA GLY A 18 -7.49 3.24 6.00
C GLY A 18 -6.18 3.06 5.23
N LEU A 19 -5.19 3.92 5.49
CA LEU A 19 -3.86 3.83 4.90
C LEU A 19 -3.23 2.46 5.14
N PHE A 20 -3.30 1.97 6.37
CA PHE A 20 -2.76 0.66 6.73
C PHE A 20 -3.43 -0.48 5.95
N ILE A 21 -4.76 -0.47 5.86
CA ILE A 21 -5.51 -1.46 5.08
C ILE A 21 -5.12 -1.41 3.60
N LEU A 22 -5.02 -0.21 3.02
CA LEU A 22 -4.63 -0.03 1.62
C LEU A 22 -3.22 -0.55 1.34
N MET A 23 -2.26 -0.28 2.23
CA MET A 23 -0.89 -0.81 2.10
C MET A 23 -0.87 -2.34 2.17
N MET A 24 -1.62 -2.94 3.11
CA MET A 24 -1.70 -4.40 3.24
C MET A 24 -2.34 -5.06 2.02
N ALA A 25 -3.47 -4.51 1.54
CA ALA A 25 -4.15 -5.00 0.35
C ALA A 25 -3.25 -4.89 -0.90
N LYS A 26 -2.58 -3.75 -1.07
CA LYS A 26 -1.58 -3.55 -2.12
C LYS A 26 -0.48 -4.59 -2.03
N GLY A 27 0.06 -4.82 -0.84
CA GLY A 27 1.15 -5.77 -0.63
C GLY A 27 0.77 -7.19 -1.05
N TYR A 28 -0.42 -7.63 -0.66
CA TYR A 28 -0.97 -8.93 -1.06
C TYR A 28 -1.08 -9.08 -2.58
N TYR A 29 -1.76 -8.15 -3.26
CA TYR A 29 -1.92 -8.24 -4.71
C TYR A 29 -0.60 -8.10 -5.47
N HIS A 30 0.33 -7.29 -4.98
CA HIS A 30 1.64 -7.14 -5.58
C HIS A 30 2.46 -8.43 -5.47
N PHE A 31 2.37 -9.13 -4.34
CA PHE A 31 3.00 -10.43 -4.18
C PHE A 31 2.39 -11.48 -5.10
N GLU A 32 1.05 -11.55 -5.21
CA GLU A 32 0.41 -12.45 -6.18
C GLU A 32 0.84 -12.15 -7.62
N TYR A 33 0.95 -10.87 -7.98
CA TYR A 33 1.42 -10.44 -9.30
C TYR A 33 2.86 -10.87 -9.55
N LEU A 34 3.78 -10.65 -8.60
CA LEU A 34 5.17 -11.06 -8.72
C LEU A 34 5.32 -12.57 -8.73
N LYS A 35 4.56 -13.30 -7.91
CA LYS A 35 4.56 -14.78 -7.88
C LYS A 35 4.14 -15.39 -9.20
N ARG A 36 3.21 -14.76 -9.92
CA ARG A 36 2.81 -15.17 -11.28
C ARG A 36 3.84 -14.81 -12.35
N LEU A 37 4.57 -13.71 -12.18
CA LEU A 37 5.61 -13.29 -13.13
C LEU A 37 6.94 -14.04 -12.96
N TYR A 38 7.26 -14.44 -11.73
CA TYR A 38 8.52 -15.08 -11.36
C TYR A 38 8.25 -16.29 -10.42
N PRO A 39 7.53 -17.33 -10.90
CA PRO A 39 7.15 -18.46 -10.06
C PRO A 39 8.36 -19.18 -9.46
N ASP A 40 9.46 -19.29 -10.20
CA ASP A 40 10.68 -20.00 -9.78
C ASP A 40 11.36 -19.35 -8.56
N ASN A 41 11.16 -18.03 -8.37
CA ASN A 41 11.80 -17.27 -7.28
C ASN A 41 10.87 -17.05 -6.08
N LEU A 42 9.55 -17.19 -6.26
CA LEU A 42 8.56 -16.75 -5.28
C LEU A 42 7.61 -17.87 -4.83
N ASN A 43 7.61 -19.03 -5.48
CA ASN A 43 6.90 -20.20 -4.98
C ASN A 43 7.47 -20.76 -3.68
N GLU A 44 8.71 -20.41 -3.32
CA GLU A 44 9.30 -20.74 -2.02
C GLU A 44 8.64 -20.02 -0.84
N TYR A 45 7.89 -18.94 -1.10
CA TYR A 45 7.17 -18.19 -0.08
C TYR A 45 5.67 -18.51 -0.15
N GLU A 46 5.08 -18.93 0.96
CA GLU A 46 3.63 -19.07 1.11
C GLU A 46 2.97 -17.69 1.09
N ASN A 47 3.55 -16.74 1.82
CA ASN A 47 2.93 -15.44 2.10
C ASN A 47 3.91 -14.25 2.02
N ILE A 48 3.34 -13.05 1.90
CA ILE A 48 4.07 -11.76 1.95
C ILE A 48 4.93 -11.58 3.21
N PHE A 49 4.57 -12.19 4.34
CA PHE A 49 5.33 -12.06 5.58
C PHE A 49 6.62 -12.90 5.56
N GLU A 50 6.62 -14.02 4.86
CA GLU A 50 7.80 -14.89 4.77
C GLU A 50 8.90 -14.26 3.91
N THR A 51 8.51 -13.43 2.94
CA THR A 51 9.44 -12.66 2.12
C THR A 51 10.28 -11.68 2.96
N TYR A 52 9.78 -11.23 4.12
CA TYR A 52 10.53 -10.42 5.09
C TYR A 52 11.36 -11.24 6.06
N LYS A 53 10.86 -12.42 6.46
CA LYS A 53 11.48 -13.25 7.50
C LYS A 53 12.79 -13.88 7.01
N ASN A 54 12.84 -14.32 5.76
CA ASN A 54 13.96 -15.12 5.27
C ASN A 54 15.13 -14.32 4.67
N LYS A 55 14.90 -13.09 4.16
CA LYS A 55 15.96 -12.22 3.62
C LYS A 55 15.60 -10.75 3.82
N PHE A 56 16.25 -10.09 4.77
CA PHE A 56 16.11 -8.64 5.03
C PHE A 56 16.43 -7.76 3.80
N ASN A 57 17.07 -8.33 2.77
CA ASN A 57 17.44 -7.67 1.52
C ASN A 57 16.78 -8.31 0.28
N ASN A 58 15.59 -8.88 0.42
CA ASN A 58 14.83 -9.35 -0.73
C ASN A 58 14.33 -8.14 -1.53
N GLN A 59 14.86 -7.95 -2.74
CA GLN A 59 14.46 -6.89 -3.67
C GLN A 59 12.93 -6.85 -3.91
N TYR A 60 12.26 -8.00 -3.80
CA TYR A 60 10.80 -8.09 -3.94
C TYR A 60 10.05 -7.60 -2.71
N ALA A 61 10.64 -7.70 -1.52
CA ALA A 61 10.02 -7.24 -0.27
C ALA A 61 9.91 -5.70 -0.25
N GLN A 62 10.96 -4.97 -0.63
CA GLN A 62 10.90 -3.51 -0.71
C GLN A 62 9.80 -3.03 -1.67
N LEU A 63 9.63 -3.70 -2.81
CA LEU A 63 8.58 -3.39 -3.79
C LEU A 63 7.15 -3.63 -3.24
N ILE A 64 6.99 -4.48 -2.22
CA ILE A 64 5.69 -4.79 -1.60
C ILE A 64 5.27 -3.67 -0.63
N ILE A 65 6.16 -3.16 0.23
CA ILE A 65 5.84 -2.09 1.21
C ILE A 65 5.66 -0.73 0.55
N PHE A 66 6.58 -0.32 -0.33
CA PHE A 66 6.52 1.05 -0.83
C PHE A 66 5.31 1.24 -1.75
N PRO A 67 4.64 2.41 -1.75
CA PRO A 67 3.53 2.70 -2.66
C PRO A 67 3.98 2.90 -4.12
N THR A 68 5.07 2.24 -4.51
CA THR A 68 5.61 2.19 -5.86
C THR A 68 5.23 0.89 -6.53
N PHE A 69 4.87 0.96 -7.80
CA PHE A 69 4.60 -0.20 -8.64
C PHE A 69 5.26 -0.01 -10.00
N GLN A 70 6.29 -0.81 -10.28
CA GLN A 70 6.88 -0.89 -11.60
C GLN A 70 6.18 -2.01 -12.38
N ARG A 71 5.34 -1.62 -13.34
CA ARG A 71 4.52 -2.56 -14.11
C ARG A 71 5.32 -3.20 -15.24
N PHE A 72 5.36 -4.53 -15.29
CA PHE A 72 6.04 -5.29 -16.33
C PHE A 72 5.08 -5.68 -17.47
N ARG A 73 4.53 -4.69 -18.18
CA ARG A 73 3.53 -4.92 -19.26
C ARG A 73 3.95 -5.98 -20.27
N ASN A 74 5.23 -6.04 -20.62
CA ASN A 74 5.78 -6.99 -21.59
C ASN A 74 5.72 -8.46 -21.12
N LYS A 75 5.54 -8.70 -19.82
CA LYS A 75 5.43 -10.04 -19.22
C LYS A 75 3.98 -10.41 -18.85
N GLU A 76 3.04 -9.47 -18.97
CA GLU A 76 1.60 -9.68 -18.71
C GLU A 76 0.92 -10.40 -19.88
N LYS A 77 1.27 -11.67 -20.09
CA LYS A 77 0.70 -12.47 -21.19
C LYS A 77 -0.75 -12.91 -20.93
N ASP A 78 -1.17 -12.96 -19.68
CA ASP A 78 -2.52 -13.36 -19.24
C ASP A 78 -3.31 -12.13 -18.74
N GLU A 79 -4.57 -12.06 -19.12
CA GLU A 79 -5.54 -11.06 -18.68
C GLU A 79 -5.68 -11.00 -17.15
N LYS A 80 -5.55 -12.15 -16.46
CA LYS A 80 -5.58 -12.20 -14.99
C LYS A 80 -4.41 -11.44 -14.37
N ILE A 81 -3.22 -11.51 -14.98
CA ILE A 81 -2.02 -10.80 -14.50
C ILE A 81 -2.18 -9.29 -14.77
N LYS A 82 -2.76 -8.94 -15.92
CA LYS A 82 -3.08 -7.56 -16.28
C LYS A 82 -4.05 -6.91 -15.27
N LEU A 83 -5.11 -7.62 -14.91
CA LEU A 83 -6.09 -7.19 -13.90
C LEU A 83 -5.45 -6.99 -12.52
N LEU A 84 -4.53 -7.88 -12.11
CA LEU A 84 -3.74 -7.70 -10.88
C LEU A 84 -2.89 -6.43 -10.95
N GLY A 85 -2.20 -6.20 -12.08
CA GLY A 85 -1.41 -4.98 -12.31
C GLY A 85 -2.26 -3.70 -12.25
N ASP A 86 -3.48 -3.73 -12.80
CA ASP A 86 -4.42 -2.61 -12.74
C ASP A 86 -4.89 -2.34 -11.30
N ARG A 87 -5.22 -3.40 -10.54
CA ARG A 87 -5.58 -3.29 -9.11
C ARG A 87 -4.45 -2.69 -8.29
N ILE A 88 -3.22 -3.16 -8.46
CA ILE A 88 -2.05 -2.63 -7.72
C ILE A 88 -1.85 -1.15 -8.06
N SER A 89 -1.97 -0.77 -9.33
CA SER A 89 -1.86 0.63 -9.74
C SER A 89 -2.94 1.51 -9.09
N LEU A 90 -4.17 1.00 -8.98
CA LEU A 90 -5.25 1.67 -8.28
C LEU A 90 -4.95 1.84 -6.79
N PHE A 91 -4.48 0.78 -6.11
CA PHE A 91 -4.09 0.89 -4.71
C PHE A 91 -2.95 1.89 -4.48
N CYS A 92 -1.92 1.89 -5.32
CA CYS A 92 -0.86 2.91 -5.25
C CYS A 92 -1.45 4.33 -5.34
N ARG A 93 -2.37 4.58 -6.27
CA ARG A 93 -3.03 5.89 -6.40
C ARG A 93 -3.85 6.25 -5.16
N LEU A 94 -4.60 5.30 -4.61
CA LEU A 94 -5.38 5.50 -3.38
C LEU A 94 -4.48 5.82 -2.19
N ILE A 95 -3.36 5.09 -2.04
CA ILE A 95 -2.37 5.35 -0.99
C ILE A 95 -1.80 6.77 -1.13
N TYR A 96 -1.42 7.20 -2.33
CA TYR A 96 -0.95 8.58 -2.54
C TYR A 96 -2.02 9.62 -2.22
N MET A 97 -3.27 9.40 -2.63
CA MET A 97 -4.36 10.32 -2.28
C MET A 97 -4.56 10.39 -0.76
N ASP A 98 -4.55 9.25 -0.08
CA ASP A 98 -4.74 9.18 1.36
C ASP A 98 -3.59 9.87 2.12
N LEU A 99 -2.35 9.67 1.67
CA LEU A 99 -1.18 10.41 2.18
C LEU A 99 -1.32 11.93 2.00
N ILE A 100 -1.81 12.39 0.85
CA ILE A 100 -2.07 13.81 0.61
C ILE A 100 -3.15 14.34 1.57
N ILE A 101 -4.25 13.60 1.75
CA ILE A 101 -5.33 13.97 2.68
C ILE A 101 -4.81 14.06 4.11
N ILE A 102 -3.98 13.11 4.54
CA ILE A 102 -3.34 13.12 5.87
C ILE A 102 -2.47 14.38 6.02
N ILE A 103 -1.61 14.69 5.04
CA ILE A 103 -0.76 15.88 5.07
C ILE A 103 -1.60 17.17 5.17
N VAL A 104 -2.62 17.32 4.32
CA VAL A 104 -3.52 18.48 4.33
C VAL A 104 -4.24 18.59 5.68
N THR A 105 -4.69 17.48 6.25
CA THR A 105 -5.36 17.44 7.55
C THR A 105 -4.41 17.90 8.66
N VAL A 106 -3.18 17.38 8.69
CA VAL A 106 -2.16 17.77 9.67
C VAL A 106 -1.82 19.26 9.54
N LEU A 107 -1.60 19.77 8.33
CA LEU A 107 -1.34 21.20 8.11
C LEU A 107 -2.49 22.08 8.58
N THR A 108 -3.73 21.65 8.31
CA THR A 108 -4.94 22.36 8.75
C THR A 108 -5.04 22.38 10.27
N LEU A 109 -4.75 21.27 10.94
CA LEU A 109 -4.75 21.20 12.41
C LEU A 109 -3.66 22.08 13.03
N ILE A 110 -2.45 22.10 12.44
CA ILE A 110 -1.37 22.99 12.87
C ILE A 110 -1.79 24.45 12.71
N PHE A 111 -2.45 24.82 11.60
CA PHE A 111 -2.90 26.19 11.39
C PHE A 111 -4.01 26.61 12.36
N LEU A 112 -4.93 25.69 12.70
CA LEU A 112 -6.07 25.98 13.58
C LEU A 112 -5.73 25.96 15.07
N PHE A 113 -4.78 25.12 15.50
CA PHE A 113 -4.49 24.88 16.92
C PHE A 113 -3.02 25.12 17.30
N GLY A 114 -2.15 25.41 16.34
CA GLY A 114 -0.72 25.68 16.55
C GLY A 114 -0.36 27.16 16.74
N VAL A 115 -1.36 28.00 17.06
CA VAL A 115 -1.20 29.36 17.59
C VAL A 115 -1.51 29.36 19.08
#